data_AF-A0A239P7H0-F1
#
_entry.id   AF-A0A239P7H0-F1
#
_cell.length_a   1.000
_cell.length_b   1.000
_cell.length_c   1.000
_cell.angle_alpha   90.00
_cell.angle_beta   90.00
_cell.angle_gamma   90.00
#
_symmetry.space_group_name_H-M   'P 1'
#
loop_
_entity.id
_entity.type
_entity.pdbx_description
1 polymer ?
#
loop_
_entity_poly.entity_id
_entity_poly.type
_entity_poly.pdbx_seq_one_letter_code
_entity_poly.pdbx_strand_id
1 'polypeptide(L)'
;MHAHDGVEYRQAVYEKAVQFRSALEQGGLQLQSFAKFPRASCGDTCEMLGQFLIDSNLGIWTYRTGIDSSNSSHAYLERNGLLLDITADQFDDVSTPVMLTEDQTWHRQFSLTAGSHAASLEWWTGHNRSDCAAALADYALLKQRAEGSL
;
A
#
# COMPACT_ATOMS: atom_id res chain seq x y z
N MET A 1 -5.52 -2.39 -30.00
CA MET A 1 -5.74 -1.99 -28.59
C MET A 1 -4.54 -2.52 -27.83
N HIS A 2 -3.58 -1.65 -27.56
CA HIS A 2 -2.15 -1.99 -27.54
C HIS A 2 -1.73 -2.59 -26.21
N ALA A 3 -1.27 -3.85 -26.23
CA ALA A 3 -0.75 -4.55 -25.06
C ALA A 3 0.48 -3.88 -24.42
N HIS A 4 1.11 -2.91 -25.11
CA HIS A 4 2.26 -2.14 -24.64
C HIS A 4 1.90 -1.21 -23.47
N ASP A 5 0.71 -0.59 -23.49
CA ASP A 5 0.25 0.32 -22.43
C ASP A 5 0.14 -0.39 -21.08
N GLY A 6 -0.16 -1.70 -21.09
CA GLY A 6 -0.28 -2.51 -19.88
C GLY A 6 1.06 -2.88 -19.24
N VAL A 7 2.09 -3.15 -20.05
CA VAL A 7 3.42 -3.51 -19.53
C VAL A 7 4.13 -2.29 -18.95
N GLU A 8 4.11 -1.16 -19.67
CA GLU A 8 4.71 0.09 -19.21
C GLU A 8 4.03 0.62 -17.94
N TYR A 9 2.70 0.56 -17.88
CA TYR A 9 1.95 0.93 -16.67
C TYR A 9 2.32 0.07 -15.47
N ARG A 10 2.39 -1.27 -15.64
CA ARG A 10 2.78 -2.19 -14.55
C ARG A 10 4.20 -1.93 -14.08
N GLN A 11 5.12 -1.68 -15.00
CA GLN A 11 6.50 -1.34 -14.67
C GLN A 11 6.56 -0.05 -13.85
N ALA A 12 5.84 1.01 -14.27
CA ALA A 12 5.79 2.26 -13.53
C ALA A 12 5.19 2.11 -12.13
N VAL A 13 4.12 1.32 -11.98
CA VAL A 13 3.54 0.98 -10.66
C VAL A 13 4.54 0.24 -9.79
N TYR A 14 5.22 -0.77 -10.34
CA TYR A 14 6.20 -1.55 -9.60
C TYR A 14 7.37 -0.67 -9.11
N GLU A 15 7.91 0.18 -9.97
CA GLU A 15 8.99 1.11 -9.62
C GLU A 15 8.58 2.06 -8.49
N LYS A 16 7.37 2.62 -8.56
CA LYS A 16 6.84 3.49 -7.50
C LYS A 16 6.62 2.74 -6.19
N ALA A 17 6.12 1.51 -6.26
CA ALA A 17 5.97 0.66 -5.09
C ALA A 17 7.32 0.32 -4.43
N VAL A 18 8.35 0.03 -5.23
CA VAL A 18 9.72 -0.20 -4.73
C VAL A 18 10.30 1.06 -4.06
N GLN A 19 10.16 2.23 -4.70
CA GLN A 19 10.59 3.51 -4.13
C GLN A 19 9.91 3.78 -2.79
N PHE A 20 8.59 3.58 -2.72
CA PHE A 20 7.80 3.82 -1.52
C PHE A 20 8.12 2.82 -0.41
N ARG A 21 8.27 1.53 -0.75
CA ARG A 21 8.74 0.49 0.18
C ARG A 21 10.08 0.84 0.78
N SER A 22 11.04 1.26 -0.05
CA SER A 22 12.36 1.69 0.43
C SER A 22 12.29 2.91 1.35
N ALA A 23 11.38 3.86 1.06
CA ALA A 23 11.16 5.04 1.92
C ALA A 23 10.59 4.67 3.30
N LEU A 24 9.70 3.67 3.37
CA LEU A 24 9.16 3.12 4.62
C LEU A 24 10.24 2.41 5.44
N GLU A 25 11.09 1.60 4.79
CA GLU A 25 12.17 0.86 5.45
C GLU A 25 13.24 1.77 6.09
N GLN A 26 13.37 3.02 5.65
CA GLN A 26 14.23 4.02 6.31
C GLN A 26 13.75 4.41 7.72
N GLY A 27 12.49 4.13 8.07
CA GLY A 27 11.94 4.37 9.40
C GLY A 27 11.90 5.85 9.81
N GLY A 28 11.85 6.11 11.12
CA GLY A 28 11.78 7.47 11.69
C GLY A 28 10.44 8.17 11.45
N LEU A 29 9.37 7.39 11.24
CA LEU A 29 8.00 7.86 11.05
C LEU A 29 7.30 8.02 12.41
N GLN A 30 6.32 8.92 12.47
CA GLN A 30 5.57 9.27 13.67
C GLN A 30 4.44 8.28 13.97
N LEU A 31 3.81 7.70 12.93
CA LEU A 31 2.76 6.72 13.10
C LEU A 31 3.31 5.44 13.73
N GLN A 32 2.68 5.03 14.83
CA GLN A 32 3.09 3.87 15.62
C GLN A 32 3.04 2.55 14.83
N SER A 33 2.16 2.46 13.84
CA SER A 33 2.02 1.30 12.94
C SER A 33 3.30 1.02 12.14
N PHE A 34 4.12 2.05 11.85
CA PHE A 34 5.36 1.88 11.09
C PHE A 34 6.58 1.52 11.96
N ALA A 35 6.47 1.52 13.29
CA ALA A 35 7.60 1.23 14.17
C ALA A 35 8.20 -0.18 14.00
N LYS A 36 7.42 -1.13 13.46
CA LYS A 36 7.83 -2.52 13.19
C LYS A 36 7.56 -2.94 11.74
N PHE A 37 7.55 -1.96 10.83
CA PHE A 37 7.29 -2.19 9.41
C PHE A 37 8.07 -3.41 8.87
N PRO A 38 7.45 -4.33 8.11
CA PRO A 38 6.09 -4.28 7.56
C PRO A 38 4.98 -4.83 8.49
N ARG A 39 5.31 -5.26 9.72
CA ARG A 39 4.33 -5.91 10.60
C ARG A 39 3.31 -4.92 11.15
N ALA A 40 2.02 -5.26 11.02
CA ALA A 40 0.89 -4.48 11.51
C ALA A 40 0.76 -3.07 10.91
N SER A 41 1.38 -2.83 9.74
CA SER A 41 1.32 -1.55 9.04
C SER A 41 0.46 -1.56 7.77
N CYS A 42 0.02 -2.73 7.31
CA CYS A 42 -0.64 -2.91 6.01
C CYS A 42 -1.74 -1.90 5.70
N GLY A 43 -2.58 -1.56 6.69
CA GLY A 43 -3.66 -0.57 6.54
C GLY A 43 -3.13 0.84 6.20
N ASP A 44 -2.33 1.42 7.09
CA ASP A 44 -1.76 2.76 6.87
C ASP A 44 -0.81 2.79 5.66
N THR A 45 -0.11 1.67 5.39
CA THR A 45 0.72 1.53 4.18
C THR A 45 -0.13 1.61 2.91
N CYS A 46 -1.27 0.93 2.82
CA CYS A 46 -2.14 0.98 1.64
C CYS A 46 -2.62 2.40 1.34
N GLU A 47 -2.93 3.17 2.37
CA GLU A 47 -3.52 4.49 2.24
C GLU A 47 -2.50 5.52 1.75
N MET A 48 -1.31 5.49 2.34
CA MET A 48 -0.20 6.34 1.92
C MET A 48 0.34 5.94 0.54
N LEU A 49 0.44 4.64 0.25
CA LEU A 49 0.84 4.15 -1.08
C LEU A 49 -0.20 4.51 -2.14
N GLY A 50 -1.49 4.36 -1.83
CA GLY A 50 -2.60 4.76 -2.68
C GLY A 50 -2.53 6.25 -3.04
N GLN A 51 -2.30 7.10 -2.05
CA GLN A 51 -2.06 8.53 -2.28
C GLN A 51 -0.81 8.78 -3.13
N PHE A 52 0.30 8.08 -2.87
CA PHE A 52 1.53 8.24 -3.64
C PHE A 52 1.37 7.86 -5.12
N LEU A 53 0.57 6.83 -5.42
CA LEU A 53 0.24 6.43 -6.78
C LEU A 53 -0.64 7.48 -7.49
N ILE A 54 -1.59 8.09 -6.76
CA ILE A 54 -2.39 9.22 -7.27
C ILE A 54 -1.46 10.39 -7.63
N ASP A 55 -0.60 10.80 -6.70
CA ASP A 55 0.35 11.90 -6.89
C ASP A 55 1.34 11.62 -8.04
N SER A 56 1.62 10.35 -8.31
CA SER A 56 2.47 9.88 -9.42
C SER A 56 1.73 9.77 -10.76
N ASN A 57 0.46 10.20 -10.85
CA ASN A 57 -0.40 10.05 -12.03
C ASN A 57 -0.65 8.59 -12.45
N LEU A 58 -0.54 7.64 -11.51
CA LEU A 58 -0.81 6.22 -11.71
C LEU A 58 -2.22 5.82 -11.28
N GLY A 59 -3.10 6.81 -11.08
CA GLY A 59 -4.53 6.64 -10.83
C GLY A 59 -4.88 6.14 -9.43
N ILE A 60 -6.18 5.93 -9.23
CA ILE A 60 -6.74 5.54 -7.94
C ILE A 60 -6.77 4.02 -7.83
N TRP A 61 -6.30 3.52 -6.70
CA TRP A 61 -6.37 2.10 -6.33
C TRP A 61 -7.40 1.89 -5.22
N THR A 62 -8.01 0.71 -5.19
CA THR A 62 -8.98 0.34 -4.16
C THR A 62 -8.27 -0.33 -3.00
N TYR A 63 -8.47 0.21 -1.80
CA TYR A 63 -8.13 -0.46 -0.54
C TYR A 63 -8.97 -1.72 -0.40
N ARG A 64 -8.34 -2.86 -0.14
CA ARG A 64 -8.99 -4.12 0.18
C ARG A 64 -8.48 -4.61 1.51
N THR A 65 -9.37 -5.19 2.31
CA THR A 65 -8.97 -5.85 3.55
C THR A 65 -9.84 -7.06 3.83
N GLY A 66 -9.25 -8.07 4.44
CA GLY A 66 -9.91 -9.30 4.84
C GLY A 66 -9.24 -9.95 6.04
N ILE A 67 -9.83 -11.02 6.52
CA ILE A 67 -9.37 -11.79 7.68
C ILE A 67 -9.17 -13.24 7.28
N ASP A 68 -8.06 -13.85 7.69
CA ASP A 68 -7.78 -15.26 7.44
C ASP A 68 -8.43 -16.19 8.47
N SER A 69 -8.22 -17.51 8.32
CA SER A 69 -8.75 -18.50 9.27
C SER A 69 -8.13 -18.43 10.68
N SER A 70 -7.00 -17.75 10.82
CA SER A 70 -6.29 -17.52 12.08
C SER A 70 -6.70 -16.21 12.76
N ASN A 71 -7.73 -15.53 12.22
CA ASN A 71 -8.21 -14.22 12.67
C ASN A 71 -7.16 -13.09 12.54
N SER A 72 -6.21 -13.24 11.61
CA SER A 72 -5.28 -12.17 11.23
C SER A 72 -5.88 -11.36 10.09
N SER A 73 -5.90 -10.04 10.24
CA SER A 73 -6.35 -9.14 9.19
C SER A 73 -5.19 -8.72 8.29
N HIS A 74 -5.48 -8.55 7.01
CA HIS A 74 -4.52 -8.00 6.06
C HIS A 74 -5.16 -6.99 5.12
N ALA A 75 -4.37 -6.04 4.62
CA ALA A 75 -4.80 -5.04 3.66
C ALA A 75 -3.84 -4.91 2.48
N TYR A 76 -4.39 -4.71 1.29
CA TYR A 76 -3.66 -4.59 0.03
C TYR A 76 -4.43 -3.70 -0.96
N LEU A 77 -3.78 -3.31 -2.05
CA LEU A 77 -4.38 -2.48 -3.09
C LEU A 77 -4.82 -3.32 -4.29
N GLU A 78 -5.96 -2.97 -4.89
CA GLU A 78 -6.47 -3.59 -6.12
C GLU A 78 -6.84 -2.52 -7.16
N ARG A 79 -6.50 -2.76 -8.43
CA ARG A 79 -7.02 -1.99 -9.58
C ARG A 79 -7.23 -2.91 -10.78
N ASN A 80 -8.47 -3.07 -11.24
CA ASN A 80 -8.83 -3.87 -12.41
C ASN A 80 -8.27 -5.31 -12.38
N GLY A 81 -8.29 -5.97 -11.22
CA GLY A 81 -7.74 -7.32 -11.02
C GLY A 81 -6.23 -7.40 -10.82
N LEU A 82 -5.50 -6.28 -10.95
CA LEU A 82 -4.10 -6.18 -10.55
C LEU A 82 -4.01 -5.87 -9.05
N LEU A 83 -3.23 -6.66 -8.33
CA LEU A 83 -3.03 -6.56 -6.89
C LEU A 83 -1.64 -6.01 -6.60
N LEU A 84 -1.56 -5.05 -5.70
CA LEU A 84 -0.32 -4.46 -5.21
C LEU A 84 -0.26 -4.57 -3.68
N ASP A 85 0.78 -5.24 -3.20
CA ASP A 85 1.02 -5.45 -1.79
C ASP A 85 2.51 -5.33 -1.47
N ILE A 86 2.86 -4.35 -0.66
CA ILE A 86 4.23 -4.10 -0.21
C ILE A 86 4.45 -4.48 1.25
N THR A 87 3.53 -5.25 1.83
CA THR A 87 3.55 -5.71 3.22
C THR A 87 3.21 -7.19 3.37
N ALA A 88 2.95 -7.91 2.27
CA ALA A 88 2.68 -9.35 2.27
C ALA A 88 3.78 -10.17 2.96
N ASP A 89 5.04 -9.73 2.84
CA ASP A 89 6.19 -10.33 3.51
C ASP A 89 6.21 -10.14 5.04
N GLN A 90 5.17 -9.54 5.64
CA GLN A 90 4.94 -9.63 7.08
C GLN A 90 4.52 -11.05 7.52
N PHE A 91 4.03 -11.87 6.60
CA PHE A 91 3.67 -13.27 6.80
C PHE A 91 4.78 -14.19 6.29
N ASP A 92 5.07 -15.26 7.02
CA ASP A 92 6.20 -16.15 6.74
C ASP A 92 6.09 -16.89 5.39
N ASP A 93 4.89 -16.96 4.81
CA ASP A 93 4.63 -17.59 3.51
C ASP A 93 5.09 -16.74 2.31
N VAL A 94 5.44 -15.46 2.52
CA VAL A 94 5.83 -14.53 1.46
C VAL A 94 7.21 -13.95 1.76
N SER A 95 8.11 -14.04 0.78
CA SER A 95 9.45 -13.45 0.85
C SER A 95 9.65 -12.24 -0.06
N THR A 96 8.67 -11.94 -0.91
CA THR A 96 8.75 -10.82 -1.87
C THR A 96 8.30 -9.51 -1.20
N PRO A 97 9.18 -8.51 -1.06
CA PRO A 97 8.85 -7.26 -0.37
C PRO A 97 7.89 -6.34 -1.15
N VAL A 98 7.80 -6.52 -2.47
CA VAL A 98 6.86 -5.82 -3.36
C VAL A 98 6.21 -6.83 -4.28
N MET A 99 4.95 -7.14 -4.01
CA MET A 99 4.12 -8.04 -4.81
C MET A 99 3.20 -7.23 -5.73
N LEU A 100 3.43 -7.31 -7.04
CA LEU A 100 2.52 -6.76 -8.07
C LEU A 100 2.06 -7.89 -8.99
N THR A 101 0.83 -8.37 -8.82
CA THR A 101 0.38 -9.62 -9.43
C THR A 101 -1.09 -9.64 -9.80
N GLU A 102 -1.46 -10.45 -10.79
CA GLU A 102 -2.88 -10.82 -11.05
C GLU A 102 -3.24 -12.15 -10.38
N ASP A 103 -2.24 -12.87 -9.87
CA ASP A 103 -2.45 -14.11 -9.12
C ASP A 103 -3.04 -13.80 -7.74
N GLN A 104 -4.29 -14.18 -7.57
CA GLN A 104 -5.03 -13.96 -6.33
C GLN A 104 -4.84 -15.09 -5.31
N THR A 105 -4.06 -16.13 -5.61
CA THR A 105 -3.96 -17.34 -4.78
C THR A 105 -3.63 -17.02 -3.33
N TRP A 106 -2.62 -16.18 -3.10
CA TRP A 106 -2.27 -15.73 -1.75
C TRP A 106 -3.36 -14.85 -1.13
N HIS A 107 -3.92 -13.89 -1.87
CA HIS A 107 -4.92 -12.96 -1.35
C HIS A 107 -6.27 -13.62 -1.01
N ARG A 108 -6.61 -14.73 -1.68
CA ARG A 108 -7.89 -15.46 -1.49
C ARG A 108 -8.03 -16.13 -0.13
N GLN A 109 -6.95 -16.26 0.64
CA GLN A 109 -7.04 -16.77 2.00
C GLN A 109 -7.74 -15.78 2.95
N PHE A 110 -7.79 -14.50 2.59
CA PHE A 110 -8.43 -13.47 3.38
C PHE A 110 -9.90 -13.32 2.96
N SER A 111 -10.82 -13.61 3.88
CA SER A 111 -12.24 -13.34 3.72
C SER A 111 -12.47 -11.84 3.74
N LEU A 112 -12.82 -11.26 2.59
CA LEU A 112 -12.97 -9.83 2.42
C LEU A 112 -14.07 -9.26 3.32
N THR A 113 -13.77 -8.11 3.94
CA THR A 113 -14.74 -7.34 4.73
C THR A 113 -15.31 -6.18 3.90
N ALA A 114 -16.40 -5.58 4.36
CA ALA A 114 -17.09 -4.49 3.66
C ALA A 114 -16.30 -3.17 3.54
N GLY A 115 -15.06 -3.11 4.04
CA GLY A 115 -14.25 -1.88 4.12
C GLY A 115 -13.55 -1.45 2.82
N SER A 116 -14.06 -1.79 1.63
CA SER A 116 -13.41 -1.37 0.37
C SER A 116 -13.68 0.09 0.03
N HIS A 117 -12.65 0.86 -0.28
CA HIS A 117 -12.74 2.29 -0.62
C HIS A 117 -11.55 2.72 -1.49
N ALA A 118 -11.54 3.96 -1.97
CA ALA A 118 -10.38 4.52 -2.66
C ALA A 118 -9.26 4.75 -1.64
N ALA A 119 -8.10 4.13 -1.84
CA ALA A 119 -6.95 4.31 -0.96
C ALA A 119 -6.39 5.72 -1.16
N SER A 120 -6.59 6.60 -0.19
CA SER A 120 -6.18 8.00 -0.25
C SER A 120 -6.11 8.64 1.13
N LEU A 121 -5.29 9.67 1.27
CA LEU A 121 -5.25 10.43 2.52
C LEU A 121 -6.54 11.21 2.78
N GLU A 122 -7.30 11.55 1.75
CA GLU A 122 -8.62 12.18 1.91
C GLU A 122 -9.57 11.24 2.67
N TRP A 123 -9.66 9.97 2.25
CA TRP A 123 -10.46 8.99 2.97
C TRP A 123 -9.91 8.78 4.39
N TRP A 124 -8.60 8.56 4.51
CA TRP A 124 -7.95 8.24 5.78
C TRP A 124 -8.14 9.35 6.83
N THR A 125 -7.93 10.62 6.45
CA THR A 125 -8.06 11.77 7.36
C THR A 125 -9.51 12.18 7.61
N GLY A 126 -10.45 11.83 6.72
CA GLY A 126 -11.88 12.08 6.86
C GLY A 126 -12.57 11.33 8.00
N HIS A 127 -11.92 10.32 8.59
CA HIS A 127 -12.46 9.51 9.68
C HIS A 127 -12.14 10.05 11.09
N ASN A 128 -11.77 11.33 11.21
CA ASN A 128 -11.50 12.03 12.47
C ASN A 128 -10.54 11.26 13.39
N ARG A 129 -9.47 10.69 12.82
CA ARG A 129 -8.45 10.02 13.63
C ARG A 129 -7.62 11.05 14.39
N SER A 130 -7.26 10.74 15.63
CA SER A 130 -6.44 11.64 16.46
C SER A 130 -5.02 11.86 15.94
N ASP A 131 -4.58 11.07 14.97
CA ASP A 131 -3.22 11.05 14.42
C ASP A 131 -3.10 11.61 12.98
N CYS A 132 -4.11 12.34 12.48
CA CYS A 132 -4.09 12.97 11.16
C CYS A 132 -2.85 13.84 10.90
N ALA A 133 -2.41 14.63 11.88
CA ALA A 133 -1.22 15.48 11.70
C ALA A 133 0.06 14.64 11.51
N ALA A 134 0.21 13.54 12.27
CA ALA A 134 1.34 12.63 12.15
C ALA A 134 1.35 11.92 10.79
N ALA A 135 0.19 11.45 10.33
CA ALA A 135 0.08 10.79 9.02
C ALA A 135 0.39 11.70 7.84
N LEU A 136 -0.06 12.96 7.88
CA LEU A 136 0.26 13.94 6.85
C LEU A 136 1.76 14.26 6.83
N ALA A 137 2.39 14.40 8.01
CA ALA A 137 3.82 14.63 8.12
C ALA A 137 4.64 13.43 7.62
N ASP A 138 4.24 12.21 8.00
CA ASP A 138 4.87 10.97 7.55
C ASP A 138 4.73 10.80 6.04
N TYR A 139 3.55 11.05 5.47
CA TYR A 139 3.36 10.99 4.03
C TYR A 139 4.25 11.98 3.28
N ALA A 140 4.34 13.23 3.75
CA ALA A 140 5.21 14.23 3.13
C ALA A 140 6.68 13.77 3.12
N LEU A 141 7.16 13.20 4.22
CA LEU A 141 8.52 12.65 4.33
C LEU A 141 8.71 11.42 3.42
N LEU A 142 7.74 10.51 3.39
CA LEU A 142 7.76 9.31 2.54
C LEU A 142 7.81 9.68 1.06
N LYS A 143 6.98 10.64 0.64
CA LYS A 143 6.96 11.16 -0.73
C LYS A 143 8.33 11.73 -1.12
N GLN A 144 8.90 12.60 -0.28
CA GLN A 144 10.22 13.19 -0.52
C GLN A 144 11.31 12.12 -0.70
N ARG A 145 11.32 11.11 0.18
CA ARG A 145 12.27 9.98 0.12
C ARG A 145 12.08 9.15 -1.14
N ALA A 146 10.84 8.81 -1.48
CA ALA A 146 10.53 7.96 -2.64
C ALA A 146 10.85 8.67 -3.98
N GLU A 147 10.73 9.99 -4.03
CA GLU A 147 11.07 10.80 -5.21
C GLU A 147 12.57 11.13 -5.31
N GLY A 148 13.38 10.78 -4.31
CA GLY A 148 14.84 10.99 -4.32
C GLY A 148 15.27 12.45 -4.13
N SER A 149 14.46 13.29 -3.48
CA SER A 149 14.73 14.73 -3.28
C SER A 149 15.33 15.06 -1.91
N LEU A 150 16.40 14.36 -1.50
CA LEU A 150 17.16 14.65 -0.28
C LEU A 150 18.54 15.24 -0.60
#